data_AF-A0A5Q4GLT7-F1
#
_entry.id   AF-A0A5Q4GLT7-F1
#
_cell.length_a   1.000
_cell.length_b   1.000
_cell.length_c   1.000
_cell.angle_alpha   90.00
_cell.angle_beta   90.00
_cell.angle_gamma   90.00
#
_symmetry.space_group_name_H-M   'P 1'
#
loop_
_entity.id
_entity.type
_entity.pdbx_description
1 polymer ?
#
loop_
_entity_poly.entity_id
_entity_poly.type
_entity_poly.pdbx_seq_one_letter_code
_entity_poly.pdbx_strand_id
1 'polypeptide(L)'
;MTEENTPTADCPLDPPLSMEEARILGCLIEKEATTPEAYPLTQNACVTAANQKTSRHPVMKLDPGRVGQALRRLEQRGLVRSEFGARATRYAHLADAGLSLTPPQRVLLGLLLLRGPQTLAELFARSERLHRFDDLDEVRYCLERMTGRENPLVVLLPRGPGQREDRYAQLLSGPVDVGTRRADVAERVEPSEDAGIEKRLAALEERVASLEAGMKMLLPEGPLSSS
;
A
#
# COMPACT_ATOMS: atom_id res chain seq x y z
N MET A 1 -6.31 -30.69 12.87
CA MET A 1 -6.71 -29.38 12.34
C MET A 1 -6.72 -28.42 13.51
N THR A 2 -5.57 -27.82 13.81
CA THR A 2 -5.47 -26.72 14.78
C THR A 2 -5.53 -25.45 13.96
N GLU A 3 -6.62 -24.70 14.07
CA GLU A 3 -6.68 -23.34 13.55
C GLU A 3 -5.60 -22.53 14.29
N GLU A 4 -4.48 -22.26 13.62
CA GLU A 4 -3.49 -21.29 14.08
C GLU A 4 -4.17 -19.93 14.08
N ASN A 5 -4.72 -19.56 15.25
CA ASN A 5 -5.31 -18.26 15.50
C ASN A 5 -4.16 -17.23 15.49
N THR A 6 -3.83 -16.77 14.29
CA THR A 6 -2.73 -15.83 14.07
C THR A 6 -3.16 -14.48 14.64
N PRO A 7 -2.38 -13.84 15.52
CA PRO A 7 -2.73 -12.53 16.02
C PRO A 7 -2.75 -11.53 14.85
N THR A 8 -3.94 -11.02 14.53
CA THR A 8 -4.15 -9.95 13.56
C THR A 8 -4.33 -8.64 14.33
N ALA A 9 -3.61 -7.59 13.93
CA ALA A 9 -3.82 -6.27 14.51
C ALA A 9 -4.90 -5.53 13.72
N ASP A 10 -5.94 -5.07 14.41
CA ASP A 10 -7.13 -4.47 13.78
C ASP A 10 -6.88 -3.04 13.28
N CYS A 11 -7.61 -2.67 12.21
CA CYS A 11 -7.57 -1.33 11.64
C CYS A 11 -8.44 -0.38 12.49
N PRO A 12 -7.91 0.79 12.92
CA PRO A 12 -8.67 1.75 13.71
C PRO A 12 -9.63 2.61 12.88
N LEU A 13 -9.63 2.47 11.56
CA LEU A 13 -10.50 3.21 10.64
C LEU A 13 -11.52 2.27 10.00
N ASP A 14 -12.79 2.66 10.05
CA ASP A 14 -13.87 1.98 9.35
C ASP A 14 -14.53 2.92 8.33
N PRO A 15 -14.43 2.65 7.01
CA PRO A 15 -13.64 1.58 6.39
C PRO A 15 -12.14 1.87 6.45
N PRO A 16 -11.25 0.88 6.25
CA PRO A 16 -9.81 1.12 6.11
C PRO A 16 -9.49 2.08 4.96
N LEU A 17 -8.31 2.72 5.00
CA LEU A 17 -7.80 3.52 3.89
C LEU A 17 -7.47 2.63 2.70
N SER A 18 -7.91 3.03 1.51
CA SER A 18 -7.42 2.40 0.29
C SER A 18 -5.92 2.66 0.09
N MET A 19 -5.27 1.87 -0.77
CA MET A 19 -3.85 2.06 -1.09
C MET A 19 -3.56 3.43 -1.71
N GLU A 20 -4.50 3.98 -2.48
CA GLU A 20 -4.39 5.34 -3.03
C GLU A 20 -4.57 6.39 -1.93
N GLU A 21 -5.55 6.23 -1.04
CA GLU A 21 -5.77 7.14 0.09
C GLU A 21 -4.53 7.21 1.00
N ALA A 22 -3.99 6.07 1.38
CA ALA A 22 -2.76 5.96 2.16
C ALA A 22 -1.57 6.61 1.44
N ARG A 23 -1.42 6.37 0.13
CA ARG A 23 -0.37 7.00 -0.69
C ARG A 23 -0.48 8.52 -0.69
N ILE A 24 -1.68 9.05 -0.91
CA ILE A 24 -1.90 10.51 -0.98
C ILE A 24 -1.66 11.16 0.38
N LEU A 25 -2.17 10.57 1.47
CA LEU A 25 -1.94 11.08 2.82
C LEU A 25 -0.44 11.10 3.16
N GLY A 26 0.28 10.01 2.86
CA GLY A 26 1.73 9.95 3.05
C GLY A 26 2.48 10.99 2.21
N CYS A 27 2.05 11.26 0.98
CA CYS A 27 2.65 12.30 0.12
C CYS A 27 2.45 13.71 0.69
N LEU A 28 1.26 14.01 1.22
CA LEU A 28 0.99 15.29 1.86
C LEU A 28 1.87 15.50 3.08
N ILE A 29 1.99 14.48 3.95
CA ILE A 29 2.86 14.50 5.14
C ILE A 29 4.33 14.73 4.74
N GLU A 30 4.83 13.99 3.76
CA GLU A 30 6.21 14.13 3.28
C GLU A 30 6.47 15.55 2.74
N LYS A 31 5.52 16.10 1.96
CA LYS A 31 5.72 17.37 1.25
C LYS A 31 5.51 18.59 2.13
N GLU A 32 4.72 18.51 3.20
CA GLU A 32 4.69 19.53 4.24
C GLU A 32 6.09 19.73 4.83
N ALA A 33 6.79 18.63 5.15
CA ALA A 33 8.10 18.71 5.79
C ALA A 33 9.25 19.01 4.81
N THR A 34 9.23 18.41 3.62
CA THR A 34 10.38 18.46 2.69
C THR A 34 10.32 19.58 1.66
N THR A 35 9.13 20.11 1.38
CA THR A 35 8.90 21.16 0.37
C THR A 35 7.84 22.15 0.84
N PRO A 36 8.07 22.86 1.97
CA PRO A 36 7.07 23.74 2.57
C PRO A 36 6.63 24.88 1.63
N GLU A 37 7.50 25.32 0.71
CA GLU A 37 7.20 26.33 -0.31
C GLU A 37 6.17 25.87 -1.35
N ALA A 38 6.07 24.56 -1.57
CA ALA A 38 5.11 23.96 -2.49
C ALA A 38 3.79 23.58 -1.80
N TYR A 39 3.80 23.51 -0.46
CA TYR A 39 2.66 23.09 0.36
C TYR A 39 1.77 24.30 0.75
N PRO A 40 0.43 24.16 0.81
CA PRO A 40 -0.39 22.98 0.49
C PRO A 40 -0.38 22.62 -1.01
N LEU A 41 -0.54 21.34 -1.33
CA LEU A 41 -0.34 20.81 -2.69
C LEU A 41 -1.58 20.97 -3.58
N THR A 42 -1.40 21.23 -4.87
CA THR A 42 -2.48 21.08 -5.87
C THR A 42 -2.69 19.60 -6.20
N GLN A 43 -3.84 19.25 -6.80
CA GLN A 43 -4.10 17.87 -7.24
C GLN A 43 -3.01 17.34 -8.19
N ASN A 44 -2.50 18.17 -9.10
CA ASN A 44 -1.40 17.78 -10.00
C ASN A 44 -0.09 17.53 -9.24
N ALA A 45 0.20 18.34 -8.21
CA ALA A 45 1.36 18.10 -7.36
C ALA A 45 1.22 16.79 -6.56
N CYS A 46 0.00 16.46 -6.09
CA CYS A 46 -0.29 15.16 -5.47
C CYS A 46 -0.07 13.98 -6.44
N VAL A 47 -0.50 14.08 -7.70
CA VAL A 47 -0.24 13.06 -8.73
C VAL A 47 1.27 12.84 -8.91
N THR A 48 2.02 13.93 -9.07
CA THR A 48 3.49 13.87 -9.22
C THR A 48 4.14 13.23 -7.99
N ALA A 49 3.71 13.60 -6.78
CA ALA A 49 4.24 13.04 -5.54
C ALA A 49 3.89 11.55 -5.35
N ALA A 50 2.68 11.14 -5.71
CA ALA A 50 2.22 9.76 -5.56
C ALA A 50 2.97 8.76 -6.46
N ASN A 51 3.39 9.24 -7.64
CA ASN A 51 4.01 8.47 -8.71
C ASN A 51 5.54 8.57 -8.73
N GLN A 52 6.18 9.11 -7.68
CA GLN A 52 7.63 9.17 -7.59
C GLN A 52 8.25 7.76 -7.63
N LYS A 53 9.38 7.62 -8.33
CA LYS A 53 10.13 6.34 -8.41
C LYS A 53 10.93 6.05 -7.15
N THR A 54 11.31 7.10 -6.42
CA THR A 54 12.06 7.00 -5.16
C THR A 54 11.11 7.22 -4.00
N SER A 55 11.47 6.70 -2.83
CA SER A 55 10.69 6.88 -1.59
C SER A 55 9.25 6.32 -1.64
N ARG A 56 8.95 5.43 -2.59
CA ARG A 56 7.64 4.78 -2.74
C ARG A 56 7.81 3.27 -2.83
N HIS A 57 7.04 2.54 -2.05
CA HIS A 57 6.94 1.09 -2.19
C HIS A 57 5.50 0.64 -1.88
N PRO A 58 4.76 0.09 -2.88
CA PRO A 58 5.15 -0.08 -4.28
C PRO A 58 5.17 1.26 -5.06
N VAL A 59 5.92 1.31 -6.16
CA VAL A 59 5.78 2.42 -7.12
C VAL A 59 4.41 2.34 -7.78
N MET A 60 3.68 3.45 -7.80
CA MET A 60 2.32 3.52 -8.38
C MET A 60 2.30 4.39 -9.63
N LYS A 61 1.24 4.22 -10.43
CA LYS A 61 0.89 5.09 -11.57
C LYS A 61 -0.58 5.49 -11.44
N LEU A 62 -0.84 6.46 -10.57
CA LEU A 62 -2.17 7.01 -10.36
C LEU A 62 -2.45 8.10 -11.40
N ASP A 63 -3.61 8.03 -12.03
CA ASP A 63 -4.14 9.09 -12.87
C ASP A 63 -4.76 10.23 -12.02
N PRO A 64 -4.96 11.43 -12.59
CA PRO A 64 -5.56 12.54 -11.85
C PRO A 64 -6.94 12.23 -11.27
N GLY A 65 -7.76 11.42 -11.96
CA GLY A 65 -9.10 11.05 -11.50
C GLY A 65 -9.07 10.25 -10.19
N ARG A 66 -8.22 9.23 -10.11
CA ARG A 66 -8.00 8.44 -8.89
C ARG A 66 -7.47 9.28 -7.73
N VAL A 67 -6.51 10.18 -8.00
CA VAL A 67 -6.00 11.10 -6.98
C VAL A 67 -7.09 12.04 -6.46
N GLY A 68 -7.91 12.60 -7.37
CA GLY A 68 -9.03 13.46 -6.99
C GLY A 68 -10.09 12.72 -6.16
N GLN A 69 -10.39 11.45 -6.50
CA GLN A 69 -11.29 10.62 -5.71
C GLN A 69 -10.73 10.34 -4.31
N ALA A 70 -9.45 9.98 -4.20
CA ALA A 70 -8.80 9.73 -2.92
C ALA A 70 -8.79 10.98 -2.03
N LEU A 71 -8.49 12.16 -2.59
CA LEU A 71 -8.53 13.43 -1.86
C LEU A 71 -9.92 13.72 -1.29
N ARG A 72 -10.98 13.58 -2.09
CA ARG A 72 -12.36 13.78 -1.61
C ARG A 72 -12.75 12.83 -0.48
N ARG A 73 -12.33 11.56 -0.55
CA ARG A 73 -12.58 10.58 0.52
C ARG A 73 -11.80 10.92 1.79
N LEU A 74 -10.55 11.36 1.66
CA LEU A 74 -9.75 11.82 2.79
C LEU A 74 -10.33 13.08 3.44
N GLU A 75 -10.93 13.98 2.67
CA GLU A 75 -11.66 15.15 3.19
C GLU A 75 -12.89 14.74 3.98
N GLN A 76 -13.69 13.81 3.46
CA GLN A 76 -14.87 13.28 4.17
C GLN A 76 -14.50 12.62 5.50
N ARG A 77 -13.29 12.05 5.59
CA ARG A 77 -12.73 11.46 6.82
C ARG A 77 -12.08 12.48 7.75
N GLY A 78 -12.01 13.77 7.37
CA GLY A 78 -11.34 14.81 8.15
C GLY A 78 -9.81 14.66 8.21
N LEU A 79 -9.20 13.88 7.30
CA LEU A 79 -7.76 13.66 7.23
C LEU A 79 -7.06 14.61 6.26
N VAL A 80 -7.81 15.29 5.40
CA VAL A 80 -7.35 16.31 4.46
C VAL A 80 -8.34 17.47 4.49
N ARG A 81 -7.87 18.68 4.21
CA ARG A 81 -8.71 19.85 3.92
C ARG A 81 -8.34 20.46 2.58
N SER A 82 -9.34 20.96 1.86
CA SER A 82 -9.14 21.82 0.70
C SER A 82 -9.13 23.29 1.09
N GLU A 83 -8.27 24.04 0.41
CA GLU A 83 -8.21 25.48 0.44
C GLU A 83 -8.45 25.99 -0.98
N PHE A 84 -9.56 26.71 -1.17
CA PHE A 84 -9.93 27.29 -2.46
C PHE A 84 -9.09 28.54 -2.71
N GLY A 85 -8.08 28.42 -3.57
CA GLY A 85 -7.31 29.55 -4.08
C GLY A 85 -7.86 30.09 -5.40
N ALA A 86 -7.54 31.34 -5.73
CA ALA A 86 -7.98 31.98 -6.98
C ALA A 86 -7.51 31.25 -8.26
N ARG A 87 -6.39 30.52 -8.20
CA ARG A 87 -5.81 29.79 -9.35
C ARG A 87 -6.11 28.28 -9.34
N ALA A 88 -6.18 27.68 -8.16
CA ALA A 88 -6.37 26.24 -8.00
C ALA A 88 -6.74 25.91 -6.55
N THR A 89 -7.53 24.85 -6.36
CA THR A 89 -7.73 24.21 -5.06
C THR A 89 -6.43 23.56 -4.61
N ARG A 90 -6.05 23.80 -3.35
CA ARG A 90 -4.90 23.16 -2.70
C ARG A 90 -5.36 22.29 -1.55
N TYR A 91 -4.55 21.30 -1.18
CA TYR A 91 -4.88 20.27 -0.20
C TYR A 91 -3.78 20.20 0.86
N ALA A 92 -4.19 20.24 2.12
CA ALA A 92 -3.33 20.06 3.30
C ALA A 92 -3.81 18.85 4.09
N HIS A 93 -2.90 18.07 4.67
CA HIS A 93 -3.29 17.02 5.59
C HIS A 93 -3.77 17.60 6.93
N LEU A 94 -4.61 16.83 7.61
CA LEU A 94 -5.06 17.05 8.98
C LEU A 94 -4.69 15.88 9.88
N ALA A 95 -3.67 15.09 9.51
CA ALA A 95 -3.26 13.88 10.23
C ALA A 95 -3.00 14.12 11.72
N ASP A 96 -2.43 15.28 12.10
CA ASP A 96 -2.16 15.60 13.50
C ASP A 96 -3.43 15.64 14.35
N ALA A 97 -4.46 16.35 13.88
CA ALA A 97 -5.74 16.45 14.57
C ALA A 97 -6.58 15.17 14.38
N GLY A 98 -6.70 14.69 13.14
CA GLY A 98 -7.56 13.56 12.77
C GLY A 98 -7.10 12.23 13.36
N LEU A 99 -5.81 12.06 13.64
CA LEU A 99 -5.26 10.84 14.24
C LEU A 99 -4.62 11.09 15.63
N SER A 100 -4.71 12.32 16.16
CA SER A 100 -4.09 12.71 17.43
C SER A 100 -2.60 12.35 17.49
N LEU A 101 -1.84 12.87 16.52
CA LEU A 101 -0.41 12.60 16.35
C LEU A 101 0.43 13.80 16.76
N THR A 102 1.58 13.53 17.37
CA THR A 102 2.65 14.54 17.50
C THR A 102 3.44 14.65 16.19
N PRO A 103 4.17 15.76 15.93
CA PRO A 103 4.95 15.91 14.71
C PRO A 103 5.95 14.76 14.43
N PRO A 104 6.70 14.23 15.43
CA PRO A 104 7.56 13.06 15.22
C PRO A 104 6.77 11.80 14.81
N GLN A 105 5.64 11.53 15.47
CA GLN A 105 4.79 10.38 15.18
C GLN A 105 4.18 10.47 13.77
N ARG A 106 3.71 11.67 13.37
CA ARG A 106 3.21 11.93 12.02
C ARG A 106 4.26 11.57 10.96
N VAL A 107 5.52 11.95 11.17
CA VAL A 107 6.61 11.64 10.21
C VAL A 107 6.81 10.14 10.08
N LEU A 108 6.87 9.40 11.19
CA LEU A 108 7.01 7.94 11.17
C LEU A 108 5.83 7.27 10.47
N LEU A 109 4.61 7.69 10.77
CA LEU A 109 3.41 7.19 10.09
C LEU A 109 3.46 7.49 8.58
N GLY A 110 3.83 8.71 8.19
CA GLY A 110 4.00 9.09 6.78
C GLY A 110 4.99 8.18 6.04
N LEU A 111 6.13 7.87 6.66
CA LEU A 111 7.11 6.93 6.10
C LEU A 111 6.53 5.52 5.92
N LEU A 112 5.78 5.02 6.90
CA LEU A 112 5.13 3.70 6.83
C LEU A 112 4.04 3.65 5.76
N LEU A 113 3.27 4.72 5.57
CA LEU A 113 2.27 4.84 4.50
C LEU A 113 2.91 4.84 3.11
N LEU A 114 4.09 5.43 2.96
CA LEU A 114 4.77 5.56 1.66
C LEU A 114 5.57 4.32 1.26
N ARG A 115 6.13 3.60 2.23
CA ARG A 115 7.09 2.52 1.99
C ARG A 115 6.72 1.17 2.60
N GLY A 116 5.61 1.09 3.33
CA GLY A 116 5.19 -0.13 4.02
C GLY A 116 6.07 -0.45 5.24
N PRO A 117 6.16 -1.74 5.64
CA PRO A 117 6.82 -2.12 6.88
C PRO A 117 8.34 -1.92 6.88
N GLN A 118 8.86 -1.22 7.88
CA GLN A 118 10.26 -0.77 7.95
C GLN A 118 10.90 -1.10 9.30
N THR A 119 12.21 -1.33 9.32
CA THR A 119 12.95 -1.49 10.58
C THR A 119 13.14 -0.15 11.28
N LEU A 120 13.51 -0.19 12.56
CA LEU A 120 13.80 1.01 13.36
C LEU A 120 14.92 1.86 12.72
N ALA A 121 16.00 1.22 12.28
CA ALA A 121 17.12 1.89 11.62
C ALA A 121 16.74 2.51 10.28
N GLU A 122 15.88 1.83 9.50
CA GLU A 122 15.35 2.39 8.26
C GLU A 122 14.51 3.65 8.52
N LEU A 123 13.63 3.62 9.53
CA LEU A 123 12.80 4.76 9.90
C LEU A 123 13.65 5.96 10.31
N PHE A 124 14.61 5.76 11.22
CA PHE A 124 15.53 6.80 11.67
C PHE A 124 16.30 7.44 10.51
N ALA A 125 16.93 6.64 9.64
CA ALA A 125 17.69 7.17 8.51
C ALA A 125 16.81 7.89 7.47
N ARG A 126 15.55 7.48 7.31
CA ARG A 126 14.63 8.06 6.32
C ARG A 126 13.88 9.27 6.84
N SER A 127 13.76 9.43 8.16
CA SER A 127 13.15 10.60 8.78
C SER A 127 14.05 11.83 8.79
N GLU A 128 15.37 11.71 8.59
CA GLU A 128 16.36 12.79 8.69
C GLU A 128 15.92 14.13 8.07
N ARG A 129 15.30 14.10 6.88
CA ARG A 129 14.84 15.29 6.14
C ARG A 129 13.44 15.76 6.50
N LEU A 130 12.68 14.97 7.24
CA LEU A 130 11.30 15.24 7.64
C LEU A 130 11.21 15.68 9.11
N HIS A 131 11.94 15.00 9.98
CA HIS A 131 12.10 15.29 11.39
C HIS A 131 13.41 14.67 11.88
N ARG A 132 14.24 15.47 12.55
CA ARG A 132 15.52 15.00 13.08
C ARG A 132 15.30 14.45 14.49
N PHE A 133 15.34 13.12 14.59
CA PHE A 133 15.39 12.42 15.87
C PHE A 133 16.81 12.47 16.42
N ASP A 134 16.93 12.47 17.75
CA ASP A 134 18.22 12.48 18.44
C ASP A 134 18.93 11.12 18.31
N ASP A 135 18.19 10.03 18.48
CA ASP A 135 18.70 8.67 18.40
C ASP A 135 17.61 7.64 18.01
N LEU A 136 18.01 6.36 17.96
CA LEU A 136 17.09 5.26 17.67
C LEU A 136 16.07 5.01 18.78
N ASP A 137 16.39 5.38 20.03
CA ASP A 137 15.52 5.18 21.18
C ASP A 137 14.35 6.17 21.18
N GLU A 138 14.56 7.40 20.71
CA GLU A 138 13.48 8.37 20.49
C GLU A 138 12.48 7.86 19.44
N VAL A 139 12.97 7.29 18.32
CA VAL A 139 12.11 6.68 17.30
C VAL A 139 11.32 5.51 17.88
N ARG A 140 11.99 4.64 18.64
CA ARG A 140 11.36 3.48 19.30
C ARG A 140 10.26 3.93 20.24
N TYR A 141 10.56 4.90 21.10
CA TYR A 141 9.60 5.47 22.05
C TYR A 141 8.37 6.05 21.33
N CYS A 142 8.56 6.76 20.22
CA CYS A 142 7.45 7.27 19.42
C CYS A 142 6.58 6.15 18.83
N LEU A 143 7.18 5.06 18.36
CA LEU A 143 6.47 3.90 17.82
C LEU A 143 5.71 3.14 18.91
N GLU A 144 6.34 2.88 20.05
CA GLU A 144 5.71 2.24 21.21
C GLU A 144 4.50 3.04 21.72
N ARG A 145 4.61 4.37 21.74
CA ARG A 145 3.51 5.28 22.06
C ARG A 145 2.35 5.17 21.06
N MET A 146 2.61 4.88 19.78
CA MET A 146 1.55 4.67 18.78
C MET A 146 0.96 3.26 18.83
N THR A 147 1.73 2.25 19.22
CA THR A 147 1.28 0.87 19.40
C THR A 147 0.47 0.69 20.68
N GLY A 148 0.84 1.35 21.77
CA GLY A 148 0.17 1.25 23.07
C GLY A 148 -1.11 2.08 23.23
N ARG A 149 -1.65 2.64 22.14
CA ARG A 149 -2.92 3.39 22.17
C ARG A 149 -4.11 2.45 22.28
N GLU A 150 -5.24 2.96 22.78
CA GLU A 150 -6.52 2.23 22.72
C GLU A 150 -6.88 1.84 21.28
N ASN A 151 -6.61 2.75 20.34
CA ASN A 151 -6.68 2.51 18.90
C ASN A 151 -5.27 2.58 18.29
N PRO A 152 -4.55 1.45 18.19
CA PRO A 152 -3.18 1.41 17.67
C PRO A 152 -3.12 1.89 16.21
N LEU A 153 -2.11 2.70 15.89
CA LEU A 153 -1.88 3.15 14.51
C LEU A 153 -0.77 2.35 13.82
N VAL A 154 0.08 1.71 14.62
CA VAL A 154 1.27 0.99 14.19
C VAL A 154 1.39 -0.29 15.02
N VAL A 155 1.85 -1.37 14.40
CA VAL A 155 2.16 -2.65 15.05
C VAL A 155 3.63 -3.03 14.83
N LEU A 156 4.23 -3.66 15.84
CA LEU A 156 5.52 -4.32 15.72
C LEU A 156 5.31 -5.72 15.12
N LEU A 157 5.89 -5.94 13.96
CA LEU A 157 5.96 -7.24 13.31
C LEU A 157 7.25 -7.95 13.75
N PRO A 158 7.14 -9.10 14.45
CA PRO A 158 8.31 -9.86 14.84
C PRO A 158 9.06 -10.34 13.59
N ARG A 159 10.38 -10.46 13.70
CA ARG A 159 11.21 -11.00 12.61
C ARG A 159 10.67 -12.33 12.07
N GLY A 160 10.46 -12.39 10.76
CA GLY A 160 10.22 -13.63 10.04
C GLY A 160 11.49 -14.47 9.90
N PRO A 161 11.38 -15.74 9.49
CA PRO A 161 12.53 -16.60 9.22
C PRO A 161 13.47 -15.93 8.19
N GLY A 162 14.75 -15.77 8.53
CA GLY A 162 15.77 -15.13 7.68
C GLY A 162 15.86 -13.60 7.79
N GLN A 163 14.97 -12.93 8.54
CA GLN A 163 15.09 -11.50 8.85
C GLN A 163 15.89 -11.29 10.14
N ARG A 164 16.78 -10.29 10.13
CA ARG A 164 17.64 -9.97 11.28
C ARG A 164 16.99 -9.03 12.29
N GLU A 165 16.02 -8.23 11.86
CA GLU A 165 15.42 -7.14 12.62
C GLU A 165 13.90 -7.17 12.55
N ASP A 166 13.26 -6.68 13.62
CA ASP A 166 11.82 -6.47 13.67
C ASP A 166 11.43 -5.27 12.80
N ARG A 167 10.18 -5.25 12.34
CA ARG A 167 9.65 -4.19 11.46
C ARG A 167 8.39 -3.61 12.04
N TYR A 168 8.18 -2.32 11.84
CA TYR A 168 6.93 -1.65 12.18
C TYR A 168 6.06 -1.54 10.94
N ALA A 169 4.74 -1.74 11.08
CA ALA A 169 3.76 -1.58 10.02
C ALA A 169 2.61 -0.70 10.49
N GLN A 170 2.05 0.12 9.59
CA GLN A 170 0.86 0.93 9.87
C GLN A 170 -0.41 0.11 9.72
N LEU A 171 -1.46 0.45 10.49
CA LEU A 171 -2.74 -0.27 10.55
C LEU A 171 -3.91 0.44 9.85
N LEU A 172 -3.69 1.63 9.29
CA LEU A 172 -4.74 2.44 8.65
C LEU A 172 -5.26 1.86 7.33
N SER A 173 -4.50 1.00 6.66
CA SER A 173 -4.89 0.41 5.36
C SER A 173 -5.48 -0.99 5.45
N GLY A 174 -5.88 -1.41 6.65
CA GLY A 174 -6.49 -2.71 6.90
C GLY A 174 -5.71 -3.51 7.93
N PRO A 175 -6.27 -4.66 8.35
CA PRO A 175 -5.63 -5.54 9.30
C PRO A 175 -4.28 -6.03 8.79
N VAL A 176 -3.31 -6.13 9.70
CA VAL A 176 -1.97 -6.65 9.40
C VAL A 176 -1.77 -7.96 10.15
N ASP A 177 -1.48 -9.02 9.41
CA ASP A 177 -1.17 -10.33 9.99
C ASP A 177 0.22 -10.31 10.62
N VAL A 178 0.26 -10.39 11.95
CA VAL A 178 1.49 -10.29 12.74
C VAL A 178 2.29 -11.60 12.70
N GLY A 179 1.66 -12.73 12.38
CA GLY A 179 2.31 -14.05 12.34
C GLY A 179 2.70 -14.58 10.94
N THR A 180 2.17 -14.02 9.84
CA THR A 180 2.23 -14.68 8.51
C THR A 180 3.37 -14.19 7.62
N ARG A 181 4.29 -13.34 8.10
CA ARG A 181 5.54 -13.10 7.35
C ARG A 181 6.56 -14.25 7.45
N ARG A 182 6.06 -15.48 7.68
CA ARG A 182 6.73 -16.74 7.35
C ARG A 182 6.72 -17.03 5.84
N ALA A 183 5.85 -16.41 5.03
CA ALA A 183 5.65 -16.78 3.63
C ALA A 183 6.07 -15.74 2.55
N ASP A 184 6.07 -14.44 2.85
CA ASP A 184 6.26 -13.39 1.82
C ASP A 184 7.63 -13.36 1.11
N VAL A 185 8.66 -14.03 1.65
CA VAL A 185 9.97 -14.17 0.98
C VAL A 185 10.04 -15.47 0.16
N ALA A 186 9.20 -16.46 0.47
CA ALA A 186 9.12 -17.71 -0.27
C ALA A 186 8.18 -17.62 -1.49
N GLU A 187 7.24 -16.67 -1.49
CA GLU A 187 6.26 -16.51 -2.58
C GLU A 187 6.62 -15.40 -3.60
N ARG A 188 7.78 -14.74 -3.44
CA ARG A 188 8.36 -13.85 -4.46
C ARG A 188 9.49 -14.47 -5.28
N VAL A 189 9.71 -15.76 -5.13
CA VAL A 189 10.20 -16.54 -6.27
C VAL A 189 8.94 -16.88 -7.06
N GLU A 190 8.54 -15.96 -7.94
CA GLU A 190 7.65 -16.28 -9.05
C GLU A 190 8.14 -17.63 -9.62
N PRO A 191 7.30 -18.68 -9.74
CA PRO A 191 7.61 -19.74 -10.67
C PRO A 191 7.76 -19.02 -12.01
N SER A 192 8.94 -19.13 -12.63
CA SER A 192 9.24 -18.59 -13.96
C SER A 192 7.98 -18.57 -14.81
N GLU A 193 7.56 -17.39 -15.31
CA GLU A 193 6.31 -17.20 -16.05
C GLU A 193 6.11 -18.28 -17.14
N ASP A 194 7.20 -18.81 -17.69
CA ASP A 194 7.26 -19.96 -18.60
C ASP A 194 6.54 -21.21 -18.09
N ALA A 195 6.71 -21.61 -16.82
CA ALA A 195 6.08 -22.81 -16.26
C ALA A 195 4.56 -22.64 -16.06
N GLY A 196 4.11 -21.41 -15.79
CA GLY A 196 2.70 -21.06 -15.70
C GLY A 196 2.04 -20.94 -17.08
N ILE A 197 2.78 -20.46 -18.07
CA ILE A 197 2.36 -20.37 -19.48
C ILE A 197 2.27 -21.76 -20.09
N GLU A 198 3.26 -22.64 -19.89
CA GLU A 198 3.24 -24.02 -20.39
C GLU A 198 2.04 -24.81 -19.86
N LYS A 199 1.73 -24.69 -18.56
CA LYS A 199 0.59 -25.37 -17.96
C LYS A 199 -0.75 -24.85 -18.48
N ARG A 200 -0.84 -23.54 -18.74
CA ARG A 200 -2.03 -22.92 -19.36
C ARG A 200 -2.16 -23.30 -20.83
N LEU A 201 -1.05 -23.41 -21.55
CA LEU A 201 -1.02 -23.82 -22.95
C LEU A 201 -1.48 -25.27 -23.10
N ALA A 202 -0.95 -26.19 -22.29
CA ALA A 202 -1.36 -27.59 -22.31
C ALA A 202 -2.87 -27.76 -21.98
N ALA A 203 -3.38 -27.02 -21.00
CA ALA A 203 -4.81 -27.04 -20.68
C ALA A 203 -5.68 -26.43 -21.79
N LEU A 204 -5.16 -25.46 -22.55
CA LEU A 204 -5.85 -24.86 -23.68
C LEU A 204 -5.84 -25.82 -24.90
N GLU A 205 -4.73 -26.49 -25.16
CA GLU A 205 -4.59 -27.49 -26.23
C GLU A 205 -5.52 -28.67 -26.02
N GLU A 206 -5.62 -29.19 -24.79
CA GLU A 206 -6.57 -30.27 -24.47
C GLU A 206 -8.02 -29.80 -24.67
N ARG A 207 -8.31 -28.55 -24.32
CA ARG A 207 -9.65 -27.98 -24.50
C ARG A 207 -9.98 -27.75 -25.96
N VAL A 208 -9.02 -27.30 -26.77
CA VAL A 208 -9.17 -27.17 -28.23
C VAL A 208 -9.38 -28.55 -28.86
N ALA A 209 -8.57 -29.56 -28.50
CA ALA A 209 -8.74 -30.92 -29.02
C ALA A 209 -10.12 -31.51 -28.68
N SER A 210 -10.63 -31.27 -27.47
CA SER A 210 -11.98 -31.71 -27.07
C SER A 210 -13.09 -31.01 -27.87
N LEU A 211 -12.92 -29.71 -28.17
CA LEU A 211 -13.87 -28.92 -28.95
C LEU A 211 -13.83 -29.29 -30.43
N GLU A 212 -12.65 -29.54 -31.00
CA GLU A 212 -12.49 -30.00 -32.38
C GLU A 212 -13.07 -31.40 -32.58
N ALA A 213 -12.86 -32.31 -31.63
CA ALA A 213 -13.48 -33.64 -31.66
C ALA A 213 -15.02 -33.54 -31.60
N GLY A 214 -15.54 -32.64 -30.75
CA GLY A 214 -16.97 -32.34 -30.69
C GLY A 214 -17.52 -31.75 -31.99
N MET A 215 -16.80 -30.81 -32.61
CA MET A 215 -17.16 -30.23 -33.91
C MET A 215 -17.15 -31.26 -35.04
N LYS A 216 -16.16 -32.16 -35.06
CA LYS A 216 -16.07 -33.23 -36.06
C LYS A 216 -17.19 -34.27 -35.91
N MET A 217 -17.71 -34.45 -34.70
CA MET A 217 -18.87 -35.30 -34.44
C MET A 217 -20.19 -34.64 -34.87
N LEU A 218 -20.24 -33.30 -34.89
CA LEU A 218 -21.41 -32.50 -35.29
C LEU A 218 -21.44 -32.14 -36.79
N LEU A 219 -20.33 -32.29 -37.52
CA LEU A 219 -20.22 -32.13 -38.96
C LEU A 219 -20.01 -33.50 -39.63
N PRO A 220 -21.07 -34.31 -39.87
CA PRO A 220 -20.96 -35.36 -40.87
C PRO A 220 -20.65 -34.68 -42.21
N GLU A 221 -19.61 -35.16 -42.91
CA GLU A 221 -19.27 -34.75 -44.29
C GLU A 221 -20.58 -34.62 -45.09
N GLY A 222 -20.97 -33.38 -45.38
CA GLY A 222 -22.11 -33.11 -46.24
C GLY A 222 -21.83 -33.75 -47.60
N PRO A 223 -22.77 -34.52 -48.18
CA PRO A 223 -22.49 -35.28 -49.38
C PRO A 223 -22.07 -34.35 -50.51
N LEU A 224 -20.97 -34.72 -51.18
CA LEU A 224 -20.53 -34.15 -52.43
C LEU A 224 -21.70 -34.19 -53.43
N SER A 225 -22.12 -33.02 -53.89
CA SER A 225 -23.02 -32.87 -55.02
C SER A 225 -22.38 -33.50 -56.26
N SER A 226 -23.04 -34.48 -56.86
CA SER A 226 -22.86 -34.81 -58.27
C SER A 226 -24.19 -35.25 -58.88
N SER A 227 -24.62 -34.44 -59.85
CA SER A 227 -25.43 -34.70 -61.07
C SER A 227 -26.60 -35.68 -61.03
#